data_AF-A0A7X8RH54-F1
#
_entry.id   AF-A0A7X8RH54-F1
#
_cell.length_a   1.000
_cell.length_b   1.000
_cell.length_c   1.000
_cell.angle_alpha   90.00
_cell.angle_beta   90.00
_cell.angle_gamma   90.00
#
_symmetry.space_group_name_H-M   'P 1'
#
loop_
_entity.id
_entity.type
_entity.pdbx_description
1 polymer ?
#
loop_
_entity_poly.entity_id
_entity_poly.type
_entity_poly.pdbx_seq_one_letter_code
_entity_poly.pdbx_strand_id
1 'polypeptide(L)'
;MATGQTSVNPTLAVVLTLALIVSAALGGNQILKTQDIGSGPIEVSQASASFASGDNVVVDDAAIAQQSGVPGPRTVKEFTRDEQFSMFAITWLDHRDIAAYVRAEQPDGSWGPWWDAEPIGELGPNGENGTELLYVEPTTKVQVSIVGVDILGTPEEAPEVDINIADEAAVDVPVNAGLAPLPTNYGDIQPVADVAAPEDLDVVFIDGNAEEGGIALATDSVTDGMPPVVTRAGWGAPSGSRCNTTYDQNLQAAGVHHTAGSNNYTRAQAAGIMRGMHNYHANTLGWCDIGYNAVVDKFGTIYEGRYGGLDKNVQGAHVGGFNRGTFGISMMGNYDTV
;
A
#
# COMPACT_ATOMS: atom_id res chain seq x y z
N MET A 1 16.28 67.88 -13.94
CA MET A 1 16.27 67.31 -12.58
C MET A 1 15.58 65.95 -12.66
N ALA A 2 16.39 64.93 -12.38
CA ALA A 2 16.16 63.49 -12.25
C ALA A 2 14.81 62.87 -12.62
N THR A 3 14.87 62.13 -13.73
CA THR A 3 14.12 60.91 -14.06
C THR A 3 14.29 59.82 -13.00
N GLY A 4 13.19 59.24 -12.51
CA GLY A 4 13.17 58.04 -11.66
C GLY A 4 12.37 56.93 -12.33
N GLN A 5 13.09 56.04 -12.99
CA GLN A 5 12.60 54.85 -13.68
C GLN A 5 12.72 53.68 -12.70
N THR A 6 11.62 53.05 -12.30
CA THR A 6 11.64 51.69 -11.76
C THR A 6 11.03 50.75 -12.78
N SER A 7 11.92 49.99 -13.40
CA SER A 7 11.67 48.92 -14.37
C SER A 7 10.86 47.79 -13.74
N VAL A 8 9.79 47.39 -14.40
CA VAL A 8 9.16 46.08 -14.19
C VAL A 8 9.85 45.12 -15.14
N ASN A 9 10.61 44.16 -14.62
CA ASN A 9 11.16 43.04 -15.39
C ASN A 9 10.29 41.81 -15.12
N PRO A 10 9.53 41.29 -16.10
CA PRO A 10 9.00 39.93 -16.05
C PRO A 10 10.04 39.00 -16.69
N THR A 11 10.85 38.31 -15.90
CA THR A 11 11.70 37.23 -16.42
C THR A 11 10.86 35.97 -16.63
N LEU A 12 10.47 35.81 -17.89
CA LEU A 12 10.25 34.58 -18.67
C LEU A 12 10.16 33.27 -17.89
N ALA A 13 8.95 32.71 -17.84
CA ALA A 13 8.74 31.26 -17.81
C ALA A 13 9.04 30.74 -19.24
N VAL A 14 10.10 29.97 -19.39
CA VAL A 14 10.39 29.23 -20.63
C VAL A 14 9.64 27.90 -20.54
N VAL A 15 8.45 27.85 -21.12
CA VAL A 15 7.76 26.59 -21.43
C VAL A 15 8.38 26.08 -22.73
N LEU A 16 9.25 25.07 -22.64
CA LEU A 16 9.78 24.40 -23.81
C LEU A 16 8.78 23.30 -24.22
N THR A 17 7.85 23.63 -25.11
CA THR A 17 7.02 22.65 -25.81
C THR A 17 7.77 22.15 -27.03
N LEU A 18 8.22 20.90 -27.01
CA LEU A 18 8.75 20.21 -28.20
C LEU A 18 7.77 19.11 -28.59
N ALA A 19 6.82 19.47 -29.47
CA ALA A 19 6.01 18.50 -30.20
C ALA A 19 6.85 17.93 -31.34
N LEU A 20 7.18 16.63 -31.28
CA LEU A 20 7.87 15.97 -32.39
C LEU A 20 6.88 15.52 -33.47
N ILE A 21 7.29 15.77 -34.71
CA ILE A 21 6.53 15.60 -35.96
C ILE A 21 6.33 14.11 -36.27
N VAL A 22 5.08 13.68 -36.41
CA VAL A 22 4.74 12.36 -36.97
C VAL A 22 4.85 12.42 -38.49
N SER A 23 5.82 11.69 -39.04
CA SER A 23 5.90 11.44 -40.49
C SER A 23 5.10 10.18 -40.81
N ALA A 24 3.97 10.34 -41.49
CA ALA A 24 3.22 9.24 -42.07
C ALA A 24 3.91 8.75 -43.35
N ALA A 25 4.36 7.49 -43.38
CA ALA A 25 4.66 6.76 -44.62
C ALA A 25 4.65 5.23 -44.41
N LEU A 26 3.57 4.61 -44.89
CA LEU A 26 3.48 3.31 -45.59
C LEU A 26 4.15 2.05 -44.96
N GLY A 27 3.29 1.11 -44.53
CA GLY A 27 3.43 -0.34 -44.79
C GLY A 27 4.52 -1.10 -44.04
N GLY A 28 4.15 -1.73 -42.93
CA GLY A 28 4.93 -2.78 -42.26
C GLY A 28 4.57 -2.85 -40.77
N ASN A 29 4.43 -4.05 -40.20
CA ASN A 29 4.15 -4.30 -38.79
C ASN A 29 5.12 -3.52 -37.88
N GLN A 30 4.74 -2.32 -37.45
CA GLN A 30 5.48 -1.59 -36.44
C GLN A 30 4.97 -2.06 -35.07
N ILE A 31 5.72 -2.99 -34.48
CA ILE A 31 5.58 -3.31 -33.06
C ILE A 31 6.11 -2.11 -32.30
N LEU A 32 5.20 -1.23 -31.85
CA LEU A 32 5.54 -0.20 -30.89
C LEU A 32 5.73 -0.89 -29.54
N LYS A 33 6.95 -0.83 -29.01
CA LYS A 33 7.22 -1.21 -27.62
C LYS A 33 6.48 -0.22 -26.73
N THR A 34 5.48 -0.67 -25.98
CA THR A 34 4.76 0.11 -24.96
C THR A 34 5.67 0.66 -23.86
N GLN A 35 6.96 0.34 -23.89
CA GLN A 35 7.90 0.66 -22.84
C GLN A 35 8.54 2.05 -22.98
N ASP A 36 8.63 2.60 -24.20
CA ASP A 36 9.62 3.64 -24.50
C ASP A 36 9.03 5.05 -24.72
N ILE A 37 7.70 5.23 -24.73
CA ILE A 37 7.07 6.53 -24.95
C ILE A 37 6.90 7.26 -23.61
N GLY A 38 7.63 8.34 -23.35
CA GLY A 38 7.45 9.18 -22.15
C GLY A 38 8.67 9.99 -21.73
N SER A 39 8.58 10.66 -20.57
CA SER A 39 9.60 11.58 -20.03
C SER A 39 10.83 10.88 -19.41
N GLY A 40 10.82 9.55 -19.30
CA GLY A 40 11.90 8.78 -18.68
C GLY A 40 11.65 8.52 -17.19
N PRO A 41 12.59 7.85 -16.49
CA PRO A 41 12.40 7.47 -15.09
C PRO A 41 12.29 8.70 -14.17
N ILE A 42 11.35 8.65 -13.24
CA ILE A 42 11.22 9.62 -12.14
C ILE A 42 11.55 8.88 -10.85
N GLU A 43 12.48 9.43 -10.07
CA GLU A 43 12.89 8.84 -8.79
C GLU A 43 11.76 8.89 -7.76
N VAL A 44 11.81 7.99 -6.78
CA VAL A 44 10.86 7.90 -5.68
C VAL A 44 11.58 8.26 -4.38
N SER A 45 10.95 9.09 -3.55
CA SER A 45 11.45 9.31 -2.19
C SER A 45 10.94 8.20 -1.28
N GLN A 46 11.82 7.59 -0.50
CA GLN A 46 11.47 6.57 0.48
C GLN A 46 12.30 6.74 1.75
N ALA A 47 11.65 6.51 2.90
CA ALA A 47 12.30 6.31 4.18
C ALA A 47 11.66 5.14 4.91
N SER A 48 12.41 4.50 5.82
CA SER A 48 11.87 3.50 6.74
C SER A 48 12.31 3.77 8.18
N ALA A 49 11.57 3.21 9.12
CA ALA A 49 11.89 3.23 10.53
C ALA A 49 11.34 1.97 11.21
N SER A 50 11.97 1.53 12.30
CA SER A 50 11.39 0.47 13.13
C SER A 50 10.06 0.93 13.71
N PHE A 51 9.07 0.04 13.72
CA PHE A 51 7.75 0.32 14.29
C PHE A 51 7.83 0.69 15.78
N ALA A 52 8.79 0.10 16.51
CA ALA A 52 9.07 0.42 17.91
C ALA A 52 9.41 1.90 18.15
N SER A 53 9.95 2.60 17.15
CA SER A 53 10.40 4.00 17.26
C SER A 53 9.27 5.03 17.26
N GLY A 54 8.05 4.64 16.89
CA GLY A 54 6.88 5.52 16.92
C GLY A 54 6.47 5.89 18.35
N ASP A 55 5.92 7.09 18.50
CA ASP A 55 5.41 7.59 19.78
C ASP A 55 4.14 6.83 20.19
N ASN A 56 4.05 6.45 21.46
CA ASN A 56 2.83 5.85 22.02
C ASN A 56 1.82 6.95 22.35
N VAL A 57 0.69 6.99 21.63
CA VAL A 57 -0.38 7.97 21.86
C VAL A 57 -1.69 7.25 22.16
N VAL A 58 -2.46 7.79 23.12
CA VAL A 58 -3.78 7.25 23.48
C VAL A 58 -4.84 7.94 22.62
N VAL A 59 -5.59 7.15 21.86
CA VAL A 59 -6.64 7.58 20.97
C VAL A 59 -7.98 7.04 21.46
N ASP A 60 -8.93 7.93 21.71
CA ASP A 60 -10.32 7.60 22.01
C ASP A 60 -11.17 7.77 20.75
N ASP A 61 -11.18 6.73 19.91
CA ASP A 61 -11.87 6.71 18.63
C ASP A 61 -12.70 5.42 18.50
N ALA A 62 -14.00 5.58 18.28
CA ALA A 62 -14.94 4.46 18.19
C ALA A 62 -14.62 3.51 17.03
N ALA A 63 -13.98 3.98 15.95
CA ALA A 63 -13.62 3.14 14.81
C ALA A 63 -12.60 2.06 15.21
N ILE A 64 -11.56 2.43 15.96
CA ILE A 64 -10.54 1.49 16.44
C ILE A 64 -11.11 0.55 17.49
N ALA A 65 -11.98 1.05 18.38
CA ALA A 65 -12.64 0.22 19.39
C ALA A 65 -13.47 -0.92 18.78
N GLN A 66 -14.14 -0.67 17.64
CA GLN A 66 -14.87 -1.71 16.90
C GLN A 66 -13.93 -2.71 16.23
N GLN A 67 -12.90 -2.24 15.54
CA GLN A 67 -11.92 -3.06 14.81
C GLN A 67 -11.23 -4.11 15.70
N SER A 68 -11.17 -3.83 16.99
CA SER A 68 -10.36 -4.57 17.95
C SER A 68 -11.20 -5.30 19.02
N GLY A 69 -12.53 -5.19 18.94
CA GLY A 69 -13.47 -5.90 19.81
C GLY A 69 -13.51 -5.45 21.27
N VAL A 70 -12.67 -4.49 21.69
CA VAL A 70 -12.66 -3.96 23.08
C VAL A 70 -12.98 -2.47 23.04
N PRO A 71 -14.07 -2.04 23.72
CA PRO A 71 -14.44 -0.64 23.85
C PRO A 71 -13.41 0.20 24.61
N GLY A 72 -13.31 1.48 24.26
CA GLY A 72 -12.56 2.50 24.99
C GLY A 72 -11.26 2.96 24.31
N PRO A 73 -10.53 3.89 24.96
CA PRO A 73 -9.29 4.44 24.41
C PRO A 73 -8.23 3.37 24.17
N ARG A 74 -7.45 3.54 23.11
CA ARG A 74 -6.39 2.62 22.68
C ARG A 74 -5.07 3.33 22.49
N THR A 75 -3.98 2.67 22.89
CA THR A 75 -2.64 3.13 22.51
C THR A 75 -2.38 2.73 21.06
N VAL A 76 -1.95 3.69 20.25
CA VAL A 76 -1.49 3.49 18.86
C VAL A 76 -0.08 4.06 18.73
N LYS A 77 0.60 3.69 17.63
CA LYS A 77 1.88 4.30 17.26
C LYS A 77 1.65 5.53 16.40
N GLU A 78 2.28 6.65 16.72
CA GLU A 78 2.33 7.85 15.89
C GLU A 78 3.73 8.05 15.31
N PHE A 79 3.79 8.41 14.03
CA PHE A 79 5.03 8.73 13.34
C PHE A 79 4.91 10.13 12.73
N THR A 80 5.91 10.97 12.98
CA THR A 80 6.06 12.29 12.37
C THR A 80 7.34 12.33 11.53
N ARG A 81 7.27 12.94 10.34
CA ARG A 81 8.39 13.11 9.41
C ARG A 81 8.59 14.60 9.11
N ASP A 82 9.84 15.01 8.90
CA ASP A 82 10.15 16.37 8.43
C ASP A 82 9.78 16.55 6.94
N GLU A 83 9.86 15.46 6.18
CA GLU A 83 9.54 15.41 4.76
C GLU A 83 8.15 14.82 4.55
N GLN A 84 7.40 15.40 3.61
CA GLN A 84 6.08 14.92 3.23
C GLN A 84 6.20 13.56 2.51
N PHE A 85 5.23 12.69 2.78
CA PHE A 85 4.99 11.45 2.04
C PHE A 85 3.50 11.35 1.71
N SER A 86 3.15 10.46 0.78
CA SER A 86 1.75 10.28 0.36
C SER A 86 1.30 8.82 0.38
N MET A 87 2.23 7.90 0.64
CA MET A 87 1.96 6.48 0.78
C MET A 87 2.68 5.89 1.99
N PHE A 88 2.07 4.86 2.56
CA PHE A 88 2.54 4.23 3.80
C PHE A 88 2.31 2.72 3.77
N ALA A 89 3.25 1.95 4.33
CA ALA A 89 3.13 0.51 4.52
C ALA A 89 3.84 0.05 5.80
N ILE A 90 3.49 -1.15 6.26
CA ILE A 90 4.15 -1.86 7.36
C ILE A 90 4.80 -3.11 6.78
N THR A 91 6.03 -3.41 7.16
CA THR A 91 6.81 -4.53 6.65
C THR A 91 7.35 -5.39 7.78
N TRP A 92 7.58 -6.67 7.48
CA TRP A 92 8.15 -7.66 8.40
C TRP A 92 8.85 -8.76 7.60
N LEU A 93 9.49 -9.69 8.32
CA LEU A 93 10.02 -10.92 7.75
C LEU A 93 9.09 -12.11 8.01
N ASP A 94 9.07 -13.01 7.05
CA ASP A 94 8.32 -14.26 6.99
C ASP A 94 6.78 -14.07 6.98
N HIS A 95 6.05 -15.15 7.22
CA HIS A 95 4.60 -15.11 7.35
C HIS A 95 4.22 -14.69 8.76
N ARG A 96 3.38 -13.66 8.86
CA ARG A 96 2.74 -13.22 10.10
C ARG A 96 1.30 -12.87 9.80
N ASP A 97 0.44 -13.09 10.79
CA ASP A 97 -0.96 -12.68 10.75
C ASP A 97 -1.09 -11.43 11.63
N ILE A 98 -1.08 -10.26 11.00
CA ILE A 98 -1.25 -8.98 11.69
C ILE A 98 -2.46 -8.26 11.08
N ALA A 99 -3.32 -7.73 11.95
CA ALA A 99 -4.38 -6.83 11.54
C ALA A 99 -3.94 -5.41 11.92
N ALA A 100 -3.72 -4.58 10.90
CA ALA A 100 -3.21 -3.22 11.06
C ALA A 100 -4.15 -2.22 10.42
N TYR A 101 -4.30 -1.07 11.07
CA TYR A 101 -5.10 0.04 10.58
C TYR A 101 -4.25 1.31 10.61
N VAL A 102 -4.38 2.13 9.57
CA VAL A 102 -3.58 3.35 9.41
C VAL A 102 -4.50 4.53 9.14
N ARG A 103 -4.20 5.67 9.77
CA ARG A 103 -4.78 6.96 9.39
C ARG A 103 -3.70 8.03 9.27
N ALA A 104 -3.98 9.05 8.47
CA ALA A 104 -3.11 10.20 8.27
C ALA A 104 -3.73 11.49 8.81
N GLU A 105 -2.87 12.40 9.25
CA GLU A 105 -3.26 13.77 9.56
C GLU A 105 -3.47 14.55 8.25
N GLN A 106 -4.60 15.23 8.16
CA GLN A 106 -5.01 16.07 7.03
C GLN A 106 -4.35 17.46 7.11
N PRO A 107 -4.31 18.24 6.02
CA PRO A 107 -3.68 19.57 6.01
C PRO A 107 -4.27 20.58 7.00
N ASP A 108 -5.52 20.38 7.44
CA ASP A 108 -6.18 21.21 8.45
C ASP A 108 -5.90 20.79 9.90
N GLY A 109 -5.07 19.75 10.10
CA GLY A 109 -4.72 19.18 11.40
C GLY A 109 -5.76 18.19 11.94
N SER A 110 -6.83 17.90 11.19
CA SER A 110 -7.76 16.83 11.54
C SER A 110 -7.19 15.46 11.18
N TRP A 111 -7.69 14.40 11.81
CA TRP A 111 -7.33 13.03 11.46
C TRP A 111 -8.32 12.46 10.45
N GLY A 112 -7.80 11.82 9.40
CA GLY A 112 -8.60 11.08 8.42
C GLY A 112 -9.21 9.79 8.99
N PRO A 113 -9.98 9.05 8.16
CA PRO A 113 -10.49 7.74 8.54
C PRO A 113 -9.37 6.73 8.74
N TRP A 114 -9.68 5.64 9.45
CA TRP A 114 -8.82 4.46 9.55
C TRP A 114 -9.01 3.57 8.33
N TRP A 115 -7.91 3.27 7.65
CA TRP A 115 -7.85 2.33 6.53
C TRP A 115 -7.31 1.00 7.03
N ASP A 116 -7.90 -0.11 6.58
CA ASP A 116 -7.31 -1.43 6.76
C ASP A 116 -6.03 -1.55 5.93
N ALA A 117 -4.95 -2.00 6.57
CA ALA A 117 -3.65 -2.23 5.97
C ALA A 117 -3.50 -3.73 5.71
N GLU A 118 -4.14 -4.20 4.65
CA GLU A 118 -4.25 -5.62 4.35
C GLU A 118 -2.88 -6.27 4.06
N PRO A 119 -2.57 -7.45 4.62
CA PRO A 119 -1.34 -8.18 4.29
C PRO A 119 -1.32 -8.65 2.82
N ILE A 120 -0.20 -8.41 2.10
CA ILE A 120 -0.01 -8.85 0.70
C ILE A 120 0.09 -10.38 0.57
N GLY A 121 0.68 -11.05 1.57
CA GLY A 121 0.76 -12.52 1.64
C GLY A 121 1.74 -13.19 0.66
N GLU A 122 2.33 -12.45 -0.29
CA GLU A 122 3.37 -12.92 -1.21
C GLU A 122 4.77 -12.48 -0.71
N LEU A 123 5.62 -13.47 -0.41
CA LEU A 123 6.96 -13.22 0.13
C LEU A 123 7.96 -12.77 -0.94
N GLY A 124 8.83 -11.85 -0.53
CA GLY A 124 10.07 -11.53 -1.19
C GLY A 124 11.08 -12.70 -1.16
N PRO A 125 12.16 -12.60 -1.96
CA PRO A 125 13.14 -13.67 -2.10
C PRO A 125 13.89 -14.03 -0.82
N ASN A 126 13.98 -13.10 0.15
CA ASN A 126 14.61 -13.34 1.45
C ASN A 126 13.58 -13.37 2.59
N GLY A 127 12.29 -13.54 2.29
CA GLY A 127 11.22 -13.57 3.26
C GLY A 127 10.62 -12.20 3.58
N GLU A 128 10.95 -11.14 2.83
CA GLU A 128 10.31 -9.82 3.00
C GLU A 128 8.80 -9.92 2.78
N ASN A 129 8.03 -9.27 3.65
CA ASN A 129 6.58 -9.25 3.57
C ASN A 129 6.05 -7.91 4.10
N GLY A 130 4.77 -7.64 3.88
CA GLY A 130 4.17 -6.40 4.33
C GLY A 130 2.70 -6.29 4.02
N THR A 131 2.15 -5.15 4.40
CA THR A 131 0.81 -4.73 3.96
C THR A 131 0.83 -4.29 2.51
N GLU A 132 -0.34 -4.15 1.90
CA GLU A 132 -0.55 -3.33 0.70
C GLU A 132 -0.03 -1.91 0.94
N LEU A 133 0.43 -1.26 -0.13
CA LEU A 133 0.86 0.13 -0.05
C LEU A 133 -0.37 1.04 -0.04
N LEU A 134 -0.62 1.68 1.10
CA LEU A 134 -1.75 2.58 1.27
C LEU A 134 -1.44 3.95 0.67
N TYR A 135 -2.30 4.46 -0.20
CA TYR A 135 -2.33 5.91 -0.45
C TYR A 135 -3.02 6.61 0.71
N VAL A 136 -2.31 7.48 1.42
CA VAL A 136 -2.81 8.13 2.65
C VAL A 136 -3.02 9.63 2.49
N GLU A 137 -2.95 10.12 1.24
CA GLU A 137 -2.90 11.55 0.91
C GLU A 137 -1.59 12.22 1.40
N PRO A 138 -1.18 13.37 0.81
CA PRO A 138 0.06 14.02 1.23
C PRO A 138 0.02 14.46 2.70
N THR A 139 0.91 13.93 3.52
CA THR A 139 0.99 14.19 4.95
C THR A 139 2.43 14.11 5.47
N THR A 140 2.65 14.59 6.69
CA THR A 140 3.88 14.38 7.45
C THR A 140 3.65 13.49 8.67
N LYS A 141 2.42 13.05 8.92
CA LYS A 141 2.07 12.35 10.15
C LYS A 141 1.02 11.26 9.93
N VAL A 142 1.30 10.09 10.50
CA VAL A 142 0.39 8.94 10.49
C VAL A 142 0.27 8.32 11.89
N GLN A 143 -0.86 7.69 12.13
CA GLN A 143 -1.07 6.81 13.27
C GLN A 143 -1.37 5.40 12.79
N VAL A 144 -0.86 4.42 13.53
CA VAL A 144 -0.94 3.00 13.21
C VAL A 144 -1.45 2.24 14.43
N SER A 145 -2.56 1.54 14.26
CA SER A 145 -3.11 0.61 15.24
C SER A 145 -2.84 -0.81 14.75
N ILE A 146 -2.25 -1.67 15.58
CA ILE A 146 -2.02 -3.07 15.23
C ILE A 146 -2.59 -3.96 16.33
N VAL A 147 -3.35 -4.97 15.93
CA VAL A 147 -3.81 -6.07 16.80
C VAL A 147 -2.77 -7.19 16.73
N GLY A 148 -2.46 -7.80 17.87
CA GLY A 148 -1.45 -8.87 17.95
C GLY A 148 -0.01 -8.35 18.10
N VAL A 149 0.17 -7.08 18.44
CA VAL A 149 1.48 -6.47 18.79
C VAL A 149 1.40 -5.87 20.19
N ASP A 150 2.41 -6.13 21.03
CA ASP A 150 2.52 -5.49 22.34
C ASP A 150 3.10 -4.08 22.21
N ILE A 151 2.22 -3.08 22.15
CA ILE A 151 2.60 -1.66 21.97
C ILE A 151 3.12 -1.03 23.28
N LEU A 152 2.77 -1.61 24.43
CA LEU A 152 3.14 -1.05 25.74
C LEU A 152 4.54 -1.50 26.18
N GLY A 153 5.11 -2.52 25.51
CA GLY A 153 6.23 -3.27 26.06
C GLY A 153 5.78 -4.03 27.31
N THR A 154 6.41 -5.16 27.61
CA THR A 154 6.06 -6.00 28.76
C THR A 154 5.67 -5.14 29.98
N PRO A 155 4.42 -5.21 30.46
CA PRO A 155 4.11 -4.70 31.79
C PRO A 155 5.06 -5.44 32.75
N GLU A 156 5.78 -4.70 33.58
CA GLU A 156 6.34 -5.28 34.81
C GLU A 156 5.21 -6.08 35.46
N GLU A 157 5.44 -7.39 35.61
CA GLU A 157 4.47 -8.39 36.08
C GLU A 157 3.47 -7.76 37.04
N ALA A 158 2.21 -7.62 36.60
CA ALA A 158 1.14 -7.24 37.52
C ALA A 158 1.17 -8.28 38.66
N PRO A 159 1.20 -7.86 39.94
CA PRO A 159 1.39 -8.79 41.03
C PRO A 159 0.31 -9.87 40.97
N GLU A 160 0.72 -11.13 40.95
CA GLU A 160 -0.19 -12.27 41.01
C GLU A 160 -1.11 -12.08 42.23
N VAL A 161 -2.40 -11.91 41.97
CA VAL A 161 -3.42 -12.00 43.02
C VAL A 161 -3.57 -13.48 43.32
N ASP A 162 -2.89 -13.93 44.36
CA ASP A 162 -2.98 -15.29 44.90
C ASP A 162 -4.40 -15.51 45.48
N ILE A 163 -5.32 -16.02 44.66
CA ILE A 163 -6.66 -16.41 45.10
C ILE A 163 -6.55 -17.78 45.75
N ASN A 164 -6.17 -17.80 47.01
CA ASN A 164 -6.10 -19.02 47.82
C ASN A 164 -7.53 -19.48 48.17
N ILE A 165 -8.15 -20.30 47.30
CA ILE A 165 -9.40 -21.00 47.65
C ILE A 165 -9.00 -22.24 48.44
N ALA A 166 -9.07 -22.11 49.76
CA ALA A 166 -9.00 -23.22 50.68
C ALA A 166 -10.15 -24.21 50.38
N ASP A 167 -9.75 -25.45 50.12
CA ASP A 167 -10.57 -26.65 50.05
C ASP A 167 -11.34 -26.83 51.37
N GLU A 168 -12.67 -26.72 51.38
CA GLU A 168 -13.54 -27.46 52.31
C GLU A 168 -15.00 -27.63 51.81
N ALA A 169 -15.44 -28.89 51.97
CA ALA A 169 -16.81 -29.40 52.16
C ALA A 169 -17.75 -29.53 50.93
N ALA A 170 -17.89 -30.80 50.52
CA ALA A 170 -18.95 -31.31 49.66
C ALA A 170 -20.35 -31.08 50.26
N VAL A 171 -21.28 -30.58 49.44
CA VAL A 171 -22.73 -30.59 49.72
C VAL A 171 -23.41 -31.43 48.63
N ASP A 172 -24.05 -32.52 49.06
CA ASP A 172 -24.80 -33.46 48.23
C ASP A 172 -26.19 -32.87 47.88
N VAL A 173 -26.51 -32.71 46.59
CA VAL A 173 -27.83 -32.24 46.10
C VAL A 173 -28.36 -33.23 45.05
N PRO A 174 -29.57 -33.79 45.23
CA PRO A 174 -30.10 -34.78 44.31
C PRO A 174 -30.63 -34.17 43.00
N VAL A 175 -30.41 -34.93 41.93
CA VAL A 175 -30.65 -34.63 40.52
C VAL A 175 -32.15 -34.53 40.20
N ASN A 176 -32.58 -33.45 39.54
CA ASN A 176 -33.77 -33.46 38.68
C ASN A 176 -33.45 -32.76 37.35
N ALA A 177 -33.89 -33.38 36.26
CA ALA A 177 -33.35 -33.24 34.92
C ALA A 177 -33.65 -31.87 34.26
N GLY A 178 -32.58 -31.13 33.99
CA GLY A 178 -32.50 -30.01 33.06
C GLY A 178 -31.04 -29.88 32.67
N LEU A 179 -30.76 -29.92 31.36
CA LEU A 179 -29.43 -30.06 30.74
C LEU A 179 -28.33 -29.30 31.50
N ALA A 180 -27.25 -30.00 31.87
CA ALA A 180 -26.08 -29.39 32.47
C ALA A 180 -25.52 -28.28 31.53
N PRO A 181 -25.10 -27.12 32.05
CA PRO A 181 -24.29 -26.21 31.27
C PRO A 181 -23.07 -26.98 30.78
N LEU A 182 -22.80 -26.95 29.47
CA LEU A 182 -21.52 -27.42 28.95
C LEU A 182 -20.41 -26.69 29.72
N PRO A 183 -19.33 -27.36 30.13
CA PRO A 183 -18.21 -26.69 30.75
C PRO A 183 -17.70 -25.64 29.77
N THR A 184 -17.94 -24.36 30.06
CA THR A 184 -17.31 -23.27 29.34
C THR A 184 -15.89 -23.19 29.86
N ASN A 185 -14.96 -23.72 29.08
CA ASN A 185 -13.52 -23.69 29.29
C ASN A 185 -12.95 -22.27 29.03
N TYR A 186 -13.55 -21.25 29.64
CA TYR A 186 -13.11 -19.85 29.51
C TYR A 186 -11.63 -19.67 29.93
N GLY A 187 -11.08 -20.60 30.72
CA GLY A 187 -9.66 -20.63 31.11
C GLY A 187 -8.71 -21.36 30.16
N ASP A 188 -9.22 -22.07 29.13
CA ASP A 188 -8.40 -22.78 28.13
C ASP A 188 -8.34 -22.05 26.78
N ILE A 189 -8.92 -20.85 26.69
CA ILE A 189 -8.71 -19.97 25.53
C ILE A 189 -7.31 -19.38 25.67
N GLN A 190 -6.32 -20.10 25.16
CA GLN A 190 -5.02 -19.52 24.84
C GLN A 190 -5.26 -18.35 23.88
N PRO A 191 -4.62 -17.18 24.07
CA PRO A 191 -4.68 -16.11 23.08
C PRO A 191 -4.26 -16.68 21.72
N VAL A 192 -5.12 -16.47 20.74
CA VAL A 192 -4.90 -16.89 19.36
C VAL A 192 -3.97 -15.85 18.73
N ALA A 193 -2.89 -16.33 18.09
CA ALA A 193 -1.77 -15.62 17.47
C ALA A 193 -0.57 -15.32 18.38
N ASP A 194 0.62 -15.75 17.93
CA ASP A 194 1.91 -15.31 18.46
C ASP A 194 1.94 -13.77 18.44
N VAL A 195 2.08 -13.14 19.60
CA VAL A 195 2.16 -11.68 19.69
C VAL A 195 3.51 -11.25 19.11
N ALA A 196 3.47 -10.47 18.02
CA ALA A 196 4.67 -9.95 17.40
C ALA A 196 5.30 -8.85 18.28
N ALA A 197 6.63 -8.89 18.39
CA ALA A 197 7.38 -7.83 19.04
C ALA A 197 7.44 -6.59 18.12
N PRO A 198 7.26 -5.36 18.63
CA PRO A 198 7.34 -4.14 17.82
C PRO A 198 8.65 -3.98 17.03
N GLU A 199 9.75 -4.54 17.54
CA GLU A 199 11.07 -4.54 16.90
C GLU A 199 11.17 -5.43 15.65
N ASP A 200 10.24 -6.37 15.46
CA ASP A 200 10.19 -7.23 14.28
C ASP A 200 9.48 -6.57 13.09
N LEU A 201 8.91 -5.39 13.30
CA LEU A 201 8.14 -4.65 12.32
C LEU A 201 8.85 -3.34 11.95
N ASP A 202 8.81 -3.01 10.67
CA ASP A 202 9.24 -1.73 10.13
C ASP A 202 8.05 -1.01 9.50
N VAL A 203 8.15 0.32 9.42
CA VAL A 203 7.22 1.17 8.67
C VAL A 203 7.95 1.84 7.52
N VAL A 204 7.25 2.06 6.42
CA VAL A 204 7.80 2.61 5.18
C VAL A 204 6.97 3.80 4.73
N PHE A 205 7.65 4.92 4.52
CA PHE A 205 7.09 6.18 4.04
C PHE A 205 7.54 6.40 2.61
N ILE A 206 6.60 6.60 1.68
CA ILE A 206 6.91 6.75 0.26
C ILE A 206 6.24 8.01 -0.31
N ASP A 207 7.01 8.77 -1.08
CA ASP A 207 6.47 9.77 -2.00
C ASP A 207 6.87 9.45 -3.44
N GLY A 208 5.85 9.27 -4.27
CA GLY A 208 6.01 8.95 -5.68
C GLY A 208 6.39 10.16 -6.56
N ASN A 209 6.67 11.33 -5.99
CA ASN A 209 6.99 12.57 -6.68
C ASN A 209 5.94 12.92 -7.74
N ALA A 210 4.67 13.06 -7.33
CA ALA A 210 3.59 13.43 -8.25
C ALA A 210 3.87 14.79 -8.91
N GLU A 211 3.73 14.88 -10.24
CA GLU A 211 3.99 16.11 -10.99
C GLU A 211 2.67 16.80 -11.37
N GLU A 212 2.58 18.10 -11.13
CA GLU A 212 1.38 18.91 -11.40
C GLU A 212 1.03 19.00 -12.91
N GLY A 213 2.00 18.73 -13.79
CA GLY A 213 1.86 18.77 -15.26
C GLY A 213 1.05 17.62 -15.89
N GLY A 214 0.63 16.64 -15.10
CA GLY A 214 -0.11 15.47 -15.58
C GLY A 214 0.74 14.49 -16.37
N ILE A 215 0.11 13.44 -16.89
CA ILE A 215 0.78 12.29 -17.51
C ILE A 215 0.48 12.30 -19.01
N ALA A 216 1.51 12.12 -19.83
CA ALA A 216 1.32 11.93 -21.26
C ALA A 216 0.73 10.53 -21.51
N LEU A 217 -0.50 10.47 -22.04
CA LEU A 217 -1.07 9.22 -22.55
C LEU A 217 -0.25 8.74 -23.75
N ALA A 218 -0.10 7.42 -23.92
CA ALA A 218 0.41 6.90 -25.18
C ALA A 218 -0.60 7.25 -26.28
N THR A 219 -0.18 8.04 -27.26
CA THR A 219 -1.09 8.55 -28.32
C THR A 219 -1.51 7.46 -29.32
N ASP A 220 -0.87 6.30 -29.28
CA ASP A 220 -1.09 5.20 -30.23
C ASP A 220 -1.38 3.88 -29.49
N SER A 221 -2.61 3.38 -29.63
CA SER A 221 -2.98 2.02 -29.25
C SER A 221 -2.29 1.03 -30.22
N VAL A 222 -1.56 0.05 -29.67
CA VAL A 222 -0.68 -0.87 -30.43
C VAL A 222 -1.48 -1.81 -31.36
N THR A 223 -2.77 -2.01 -31.09
CA THR A 223 -3.66 -2.88 -31.87
C THR A 223 -5.02 -2.23 -32.06
N ASP A 224 -5.66 -2.53 -33.19
CA ASP A 224 -7.03 -2.10 -33.48
C ASP A 224 -7.97 -2.60 -32.36
N GLY A 225 -8.59 -1.67 -31.64
CA GLY A 225 -9.49 -1.96 -30.52
C GLY A 225 -8.88 -2.02 -29.11
N MET A 226 -7.55 -1.88 -28.94
CA MET A 226 -6.98 -1.75 -27.59
C MET A 226 -7.25 -0.34 -27.02
N PRO A 227 -7.74 -0.21 -25.78
CA PRO A 227 -7.90 1.08 -25.15
C PRO A 227 -6.55 1.84 -25.05
N PRO A 228 -6.56 3.18 -25.04
CA PRO A 228 -5.36 3.95 -24.73
C PRO A 228 -4.80 3.56 -23.36
N VAL A 229 -3.48 3.39 -23.29
CA VAL A 229 -2.75 3.08 -22.05
C VAL A 229 -1.65 4.10 -21.81
N VAL A 230 -1.27 4.27 -20.55
CA VAL A 230 -0.04 4.94 -20.14
C VAL A 230 1.06 3.89 -20.09
N THR A 231 2.03 4.05 -20.98
CA THR A 231 3.28 3.29 -21.05
C THR A 231 4.09 3.39 -19.76
N ARG A 232 4.99 2.44 -19.54
CA ARG A 232 5.95 2.53 -18.42
C ARG A 232 6.78 3.82 -18.42
N ALA A 233 7.34 4.20 -19.57
CA ALA A 233 8.00 5.50 -19.68
C ALA A 233 7.04 6.70 -19.48
N GLY A 234 5.75 6.54 -19.80
CA GLY A 234 4.74 7.59 -19.70
C GLY A 234 4.41 7.96 -18.26
N TRP A 235 4.27 6.97 -17.38
CA TRP A 235 4.12 7.22 -15.93
C TRP A 235 5.46 7.37 -15.20
N GLY A 236 6.58 7.40 -15.93
CA GLY A 236 7.90 7.64 -15.39
C GLY A 236 8.44 6.48 -14.55
N ALA A 237 8.24 5.24 -15.01
CA ALA A 237 8.67 4.05 -14.29
C ALA A 237 10.12 4.14 -13.79
N PRO A 238 10.37 4.03 -12.47
CA PRO A 238 11.70 4.21 -11.92
C PRO A 238 12.68 3.18 -12.50
N SER A 239 13.95 3.55 -12.53
CA SER A 239 15.01 2.55 -12.55
C SER A 239 14.96 1.76 -11.24
N GLY A 240 15.03 0.44 -11.32
CA GLY A 240 14.96 -0.41 -10.14
C GLY A 240 15.43 -1.82 -10.45
N SER A 241 15.51 -2.65 -9.41
CA SER A 241 15.78 -4.07 -9.54
C SER A 241 14.77 -4.70 -10.49
N ARG A 242 15.26 -5.29 -11.59
CA ARG A 242 14.43 -5.99 -12.57
C ARG A 242 15.02 -7.36 -12.83
N CYS A 243 14.19 -8.39 -12.69
CA CYS A 243 14.55 -9.74 -13.11
C CYS A 243 14.29 -9.92 -14.62
N ASN A 244 14.71 -11.07 -15.15
CA ASN A 244 14.28 -11.48 -16.48
C ASN A 244 12.75 -11.72 -16.52
N THR A 245 12.08 -11.16 -17.52
CA THR A 245 10.65 -11.38 -17.75
C THR A 245 10.36 -12.84 -18.11
N THR A 246 9.40 -13.44 -17.41
CA THR A 246 8.82 -14.73 -17.76
C THR A 246 7.56 -14.52 -18.60
N TYR A 247 7.46 -15.23 -19.73
CA TYR A 247 6.28 -15.22 -20.59
C TYR A 247 5.60 -16.59 -20.54
N ASP A 248 4.35 -16.61 -20.13
CA ASP A 248 3.55 -17.82 -20.09
C ASP A 248 3.06 -18.24 -21.48
N GLN A 249 2.99 -19.54 -21.71
CA GLN A 249 2.55 -20.07 -23.00
C GLN A 249 1.08 -19.76 -23.29
N ASN A 250 0.23 -19.80 -22.25
CA ASN A 250 -1.21 -19.62 -22.37
C ASN A 250 -1.75 -18.81 -21.20
N LEU A 251 -2.60 -17.82 -21.49
CA LEU A 251 -3.41 -17.12 -20.51
C LEU A 251 -4.71 -17.90 -20.26
N GLN A 252 -5.06 -18.09 -18.99
CA GLN A 252 -6.17 -18.96 -18.56
C GLN A 252 -7.20 -18.21 -17.72
N ALA A 253 -6.79 -17.17 -16.99
CA ALA A 253 -7.67 -16.36 -16.16
C ALA A 253 -7.12 -14.94 -15.99
N ALA A 254 -7.95 -14.05 -15.45
CA ALA A 254 -7.54 -12.73 -14.98
C ALA A 254 -7.89 -12.59 -13.49
N GLY A 255 -6.96 -12.03 -12.72
CA GLY A 255 -7.21 -11.60 -11.34
C GLY A 255 -7.56 -10.12 -11.33
N VAL A 256 -8.65 -9.76 -10.65
CA VAL A 256 -9.03 -8.37 -10.42
C VAL A 256 -8.81 -8.06 -8.95
N HIS A 257 -8.04 -7.00 -8.72
CA HIS A 257 -7.65 -6.49 -7.41
C HIS A 257 -8.09 -5.05 -7.28
N HIS A 258 -7.98 -4.53 -6.07
CA HIS A 258 -7.81 -3.10 -5.86
C HIS A 258 -6.40 -2.81 -5.32
N THR A 259 -6.04 -1.56 -5.14
CA THR A 259 -4.93 -1.20 -4.22
C THR A 259 -5.55 -0.88 -2.86
N ALA A 260 -4.84 -0.19 -1.96
CA ALA A 260 -5.39 0.16 -0.66
C ALA A 260 -5.32 1.67 -0.36
N GLY A 261 -6.06 2.11 0.66
CA GLY A 261 -6.06 3.49 1.17
C GLY A 261 -7.09 4.41 0.51
N SER A 262 -6.87 5.72 0.62
CA SER A 262 -7.79 6.76 0.20
C SER A 262 -8.01 6.79 -1.31
N ASN A 263 -9.26 7.01 -1.71
CA ASN A 263 -9.62 7.28 -3.11
C ASN A 263 -9.48 8.74 -3.50
N ASN A 264 -9.03 9.65 -2.62
CA ASN A 264 -9.06 11.11 -2.87
C ASN A 264 -7.95 11.65 -3.77
N TYR A 265 -7.09 10.80 -4.34
CA TYR A 265 -6.05 11.24 -5.26
C TYR A 265 -6.60 11.98 -6.48
N THR A 266 -5.85 12.95 -6.97
CA THR A 266 -6.09 13.63 -8.25
C THR A 266 -5.52 12.84 -9.42
N ARG A 267 -5.94 13.15 -10.65
CA ARG A 267 -5.38 12.50 -11.86
C ARG A 267 -3.86 12.71 -11.98
N ALA A 268 -3.35 13.86 -11.53
CA ALA A 268 -1.91 14.15 -11.54
C ALA A 268 -1.12 13.27 -10.54
N GLN A 269 -1.76 12.84 -9.44
CA GLN A 269 -1.13 12.01 -8.42
C GLN A 269 -1.10 10.52 -8.80
N ALA A 270 -1.94 10.06 -9.74
CA ALA A 270 -2.04 8.63 -10.08
C ALA A 270 -0.70 8.03 -10.56
N ALA A 271 0.09 8.74 -11.37
CA ALA A 271 1.42 8.23 -11.75
C ALA A 271 2.40 8.23 -10.57
N GLY A 272 2.28 9.17 -9.62
CA GLY A 272 3.05 9.11 -8.38
C GLY A 272 2.75 7.82 -7.61
N ILE A 273 1.46 7.45 -7.51
CA ILE A 273 1.03 6.21 -6.85
C ILE A 273 1.59 4.97 -7.59
N MET A 274 1.57 4.96 -8.93
CA MET A 274 2.20 3.90 -9.74
C MET A 274 3.70 3.74 -9.40
N ARG A 275 4.44 4.84 -9.30
CA ARG A 275 5.86 4.81 -8.95
C ARG A 275 6.08 4.33 -7.52
N GLY A 276 5.23 4.75 -6.58
CA GLY A 276 5.25 4.27 -5.20
C GLY A 276 5.06 2.76 -5.10
N MET A 277 4.02 2.22 -5.76
CA MET A 277 3.77 0.76 -5.79
C MET A 277 4.92 -0.01 -6.44
N HIS A 278 5.46 0.47 -7.56
CA HIS A 278 6.65 -0.14 -8.17
C HIS A 278 7.82 -0.17 -7.18
N ASN A 279 8.12 0.96 -6.56
CA ASN A 279 9.24 1.09 -5.64
C ASN A 279 9.05 0.22 -4.38
N TYR A 280 7.84 0.16 -3.84
CA TYR A 280 7.52 -0.71 -2.72
C TYR A 280 7.70 -2.19 -3.09
N HIS A 281 7.05 -2.67 -4.16
CA HIS A 281 7.19 -4.07 -4.57
C HIS A 281 8.64 -4.43 -4.92
N ALA A 282 9.31 -3.63 -5.74
CA ALA A 282 10.62 -4.00 -6.28
C ALA A 282 11.78 -3.73 -5.31
N ASN A 283 11.77 -2.59 -4.62
CA ASN A 283 12.90 -2.15 -3.79
C ASN A 283 12.67 -2.39 -2.29
N THR A 284 11.42 -2.50 -1.83
CA THR A 284 11.12 -2.79 -0.42
C THR A 284 10.84 -4.28 -0.20
N LEU A 285 9.96 -4.89 -1.01
CA LEU A 285 9.63 -6.32 -0.89
C LEU A 285 10.54 -7.23 -1.74
N GLY A 286 11.49 -6.66 -2.50
CA GLY A 286 12.47 -7.41 -3.29
C GLY A 286 11.88 -8.14 -4.50
N TRP A 287 10.68 -7.79 -4.94
CA TRP A 287 10.07 -8.39 -6.13
C TRP A 287 10.80 -7.93 -7.40
N CYS A 288 10.52 -8.62 -8.51
CA CYS A 288 11.15 -8.30 -9.78
C CYS A 288 10.64 -7.00 -10.43
N ASP A 289 9.45 -6.54 -10.04
CA ASP A 289 8.76 -5.36 -10.56
C ASP A 289 7.45 -5.17 -9.75
N ILE A 290 6.62 -4.19 -10.13
CA ILE A 290 5.22 -4.13 -9.71
C ILE A 290 4.48 -5.46 -10.04
N GLY A 291 3.69 -5.97 -9.09
CA GLY A 291 3.04 -7.28 -9.19
C GLY A 291 1.97 -7.39 -10.29
N TYR A 292 1.25 -6.31 -10.58
CA TYR A 292 0.12 -6.29 -11.52
C TYR A 292 0.57 -6.06 -12.96
N ASN A 293 -0.15 -6.67 -13.92
CA ASN A 293 0.09 -6.40 -15.35
C ASN A 293 -0.46 -5.05 -15.78
N ALA A 294 -1.65 -4.69 -15.31
CA ALA A 294 -2.28 -3.40 -15.55
C ALA A 294 -2.84 -2.81 -14.25
N VAL A 295 -2.79 -1.49 -14.13
CA VAL A 295 -3.46 -0.75 -13.06
C VAL A 295 -4.41 0.26 -13.67
N VAL A 296 -5.60 0.41 -13.11
CA VAL A 296 -6.64 1.31 -13.62
C VAL A 296 -7.00 2.32 -12.55
N ASP A 297 -6.88 3.62 -12.85
CA ASP A 297 -7.30 4.67 -11.93
C ASP A 297 -8.81 4.94 -11.98
N LYS A 298 -9.33 5.65 -10.97
CA LYS A 298 -10.75 6.04 -10.90
C LYS A 298 -11.21 6.98 -12.03
N PHE A 299 -10.28 7.51 -12.83
CA PHE A 299 -10.56 8.36 -13.99
C PHE A 299 -10.65 7.56 -15.29
N GLY A 300 -10.43 6.25 -15.25
CA GLY A 300 -10.43 5.34 -16.40
C GLY A 300 -9.09 5.28 -17.15
N THR A 301 -8.02 5.83 -16.58
CA THR A 301 -6.68 5.73 -17.15
C THR A 301 -6.13 4.33 -16.87
N ILE A 302 -5.66 3.64 -17.91
CA ILE A 302 -5.02 2.33 -17.78
C ILE A 302 -3.51 2.52 -17.84
N TYR A 303 -2.80 2.00 -16.86
CA TYR A 303 -1.34 2.02 -16.77
C TYR A 303 -0.77 0.64 -17.05
N GLU A 304 0.26 0.57 -17.89
CA GLU A 304 1.09 -0.63 -18.00
C GLU A 304 1.87 -0.82 -16.69
N GLY A 305 1.55 -1.89 -15.97
CA GLY A 305 2.23 -2.30 -14.75
C GLY A 305 3.53 -3.04 -15.09
N ARG A 306 3.58 -4.35 -14.85
CA ARG A 306 4.79 -5.19 -14.94
C ARG A 306 5.49 -5.14 -16.30
N TYR A 307 6.82 -5.03 -16.28
CA TYR A 307 7.66 -4.96 -17.48
C TYR A 307 7.59 -6.24 -18.34
N GLY A 308 7.44 -6.05 -19.65
CA GLY A 308 7.43 -7.14 -20.63
C GLY A 308 6.47 -6.93 -21.80
N GLY A 309 5.57 -5.94 -21.68
CA GLY A 309 4.59 -5.59 -22.71
C GLY A 309 3.20 -6.15 -22.39
N LEU A 310 2.17 -5.34 -22.66
CA LEU A 310 0.76 -5.75 -22.57
C LEU A 310 0.31 -6.62 -23.75
N ASP A 311 1.14 -6.75 -24.79
CA ASP A 311 0.91 -7.58 -25.98
C ASP A 311 1.33 -9.06 -25.79
N LYS A 312 1.81 -9.41 -24.59
CA LYS A 312 2.34 -10.74 -24.26
C LYS A 312 1.82 -11.23 -22.91
N ASN A 313 1.87 -12.54 -22.71
CA ASN A 313 1.49 -13.20 -21.46
C ASN A 313 2.59 -13.06 -20.39
N VAL A 314 2.87 -11.83 -19.94
CA VAL A 314 3.85 -11.58 -18.87
C VAL A 314 3.33 -12.18 -17.55
N GLN A 315 4.10 -13.08 -16.93
CA GLN A 315 3.73 -13.64 -15.62
C GLN A 315 3.85 -12.57 -14.52
N GLY A 316 2.76 -12.33 -13.79
CA GLY A 316 2.67 -11.37 -12.68
C GLY A 316 3.26 -11.85 -11.34
N ALA A 317 2.99 -11.07 -10.29
CA ALA A 317 3.17 -11.41 -8.87
C ALA A 317 2.02 -10.76 -8.08
N HIS A 318 0.79 -11.11 -8.42
CA HIS A 318 -0.42 -10.47 -7.88
C HIS A 318 -1.38 -11.46 -7.21
N VAL A 319 -1.23 -12.77 -7.43
CA VAL A 319 -1.96 -13.80 -6.68
C VAL A 319 -0.98 -14.89 -6.27
N GLY A 320 -0.64 -14.94 -4.98
CA GLY A 320 0.27 -15.95 -4.45
C GLY A 320 -0.16 -17.37 -4.82
N GLY A 321 0.75 -18.16 -5.39
CA GLY A 321 0.49 -19.51 -5.89
C GLY A 321 -0.27 -19.61 -7.23
N PHE A 322 -0.82 -18.52 -7.77
CA PHE A 322 -1.65 -18.52 -8.99
C PHE A 322 -1.18 -17.53 -10.08
N ASN A 323 0.03 -16.99 -9.96
CA ASN A 323 0.60 -16.05 -10.93
C ASN A 323 0.80 -16.63 -12.34
N ARG A 324 1.05 -17.93 -12.46
CA ARG A 324 1.32 -18.58 -13.75
C ARG A 324 0.04 -18.70 -14.58
N GLY A 325 0.07 -18.18 -15.80
CA GLY A 325 -1.04 -18.23 -16.75
C GLY A 325 -2.19 -17.31 -16.38
N THR A 326 -1.97 -16.31 -15.53
CA THR A 326 -2.98 -15.32 -15.14
C THR A 326 -2.53 -13.89 -15.44
N PHE A 327 -3.50 -13.00 -15.64
CA PHE A 327 -3.27 -11.58 -15.91
C PHE A 327 -3.86 -10.74 -14.77
N GLY A 328 -3.05 -9.93 -14.11
CA GLY A 328 -3.45 -9.12 -12.97
C GLY A 328 -3.87 -7.71 -13.37
N ILE A 329 -5.10 -7.34 -13.03
CA ILE A 329 -5.63 -5.98 -13.14
C ILE A 329 -5.88 -5.48 -11.72
N SER A 330 -5.32 -4.33 -11.35
CA SER A 330 -5.61 -3.68 -10.06
C SER A 330 -6.31 -2.34 -10.26
N MET A 331 -7.40 -2.11 -9.56
CA MET A 331 -8.09 -0.83 -9.50
C MET A 331 -7.43 0.05 -8.43
N MET A 332 -6.84 1.17 -8.82
CA MET A 332 -6.18 2.08 -7.87
C MET A 332 -7.21 2.73 -6.94
N GLY A 333 -7.01 2.51 -5.65
CA GLY A 333 -7.91 2.92 -4.58
C GLY A 333 -8.44 1.75 -3.76
N ASN A 334 -9.15 2.02 -2.67
CA ASN A 334 -9.88 1.03 -1.87
C ASN A 334 -11.33 0.90 -2.37
N TYR A 335 -11.84 -0.32 -2.47
CA TYR A 335 -13.21 -0.61 -2.94
C TYR A 335 -14.04 -1.50 -1.98
N ASP A 336 -13.59 -1.69 -0.74
CA ASP A 336 -14.38 -2.39 0.29
C ASP A 336 -15.49 -1.53 0.86
N THR A 337 -15.29 -0.21 0.82
CA THR A 337 -16.25 0.79 1.30
C THR A 337 -16.40 1.88 0.24
N VAL A 338 -17.42 1.73 -0.63
CA VAL A 338 -17.74 2.67 -1.73
C VAL A 338 -18.91 3.60 -1.40
#